data_AF-A0A9P0IVN6-F1
#
_entry.id   AF-A0A9P0IVN6-F1
#
_cell.length_a   1.000
_cell.length_b   1.000
_cell.length_c   1.000
_cell.angle_alpha   90.00
_cell.angle_beta   90.00
_cell.angle_gamma   90.00
#
_symmetry.space_group_name_H-M   'P 1'
#
loop_
_entity.id
_entity.type
_entity.pdbx_description
1 polymer ?
#
loop_
_entity_poly.entity_id
_entity_poly.type
_entity_poly.pdbx_seq_one_letter_code
_entity_poly.pdbx_strand_id
1 'polypeptide(L)'
;MAKKVGDSAELNYDMNYNLFLLKTSMQNLKTAQDKHNVNRWVHKLLASNKTVAEMKLRNDFMFHLVTAVQEGELRPPFNQYPPSLPLSNLTYLLTGSAPSAGGKDGKKGAGAWECDLSSEDTEKPMLYRQSPDGGAFLAAQPVPKCGAFCYLAVVSKPPAKDDKPKL
;
A
#
# COMPACT_ATOMS: atom_id res chain seq x y z
N MET A 1 5.74 32.93 -21.50
CA MET A 1 5.95 31.97 -20.40
C MET A 1 6.13 30.57 -21.00
N ALA A 2 7.37 30.12 -21.23
CA ALA A 2 7.67 28.80 -21.78
C ALA A 2 8.51 28.02 -20.77
N LYS A 3 7.87 27.27 -19.87
CA LYS A 3 8.57 26.45 -18.86
C LYS A 3 7.76 25.22 -18.41
N LYS A 4 7.22 24.46 -19.37
CA LYS A 4 6.46 23.22 -19.07
C LYS A 4 6.92 21.96 -19.81
N VAL A 5 7.72 22.09 -20.87
CA VAL A 5 8.17 20.94 -21.69
C VAL A 5 9.41 20.25 -21.08
N GLY A 6 10.30 20.99 -20.41
CA GLY A 6 11.53 20.44 -19.82
C GLY A 6 11.29 19.44 -18.69
N ASP A 7 10.41 19.75 -17.73
CA ASP A 7 10.15 18.91 -16.54
C ASP A 7 9.63 17.52 -16.94
N SER A 8 8.77 17.43 -17.95
CA SER A 8 8.24 16.11 -18.41
C SER A 8 9.28 15.27 -19.17
N ALA A 9 10.12 15.91 -19.98
CA ALA A 9 11.17 15.22 -20.73
C ALA A 9 12.25 14.64 -19.78
N GLU A 10 12.67 15.44 -18.79
CA GLU A 10 13.60 15.03 -17.74
C GLU A 10 13.02 13.87 -16.91
N LEU A 11 11.78 13.98 -16.45
CA LEU A 11 11.13 12.89 -15.70
C LEU A 11 10.98 11.60 -16.51
N ASN A 12 10.81 11.69 -17.83
CA ASN A 12 10.80 10.51 -18.68
C ASN A 12 12.20 9.93 -18.89
N TYR A 13 13.23 10.78 -18.97
CA TYR A 13 14.61 10.31 -19.01
C TYR A 13 14.94 9.51 -17.75
N ASP A 14 14.63 10.04 -16.57
CA ASP A 14 14.83 9.36 -15.28
C ASP A 14 14.09 8.03 -15.19
N MET A 15 12.84 7.99 -15.67
CA MET A 15 12.06 6.75 -15.71
C MET A 15 12.71 5.70 -16.63
N ASN A 16 13.16 6.10 -17.81
CA ASN A 16 13.81 5.20 -18.76
C ASN A 16 15.16 4.70 -18.24
N TYR A 17 15.94 5.57 -17.59
CA TYR A 17 17.18 5.20 -16.93
C TYR A 17 16.94 4.17 -15.81
N ASN A 18 15.97 4.42 -14.92
CA ASN A 18 15.62 3.47 -13.87
C ASN A 18 15.06 2.15 -14.43
N LEU A 19 14.27 2.19 -15.52
CA LEU A 19 13.79 0.97 -16.17
C LEU A 19 14.95 0.14 -16.75
N PHE A 20 15.98 0.79 -17.28
CA PHE A 20 17.21 0.11 -17.72
C PHE A 20 17.92 -0.55 -16.53
N LEU A 21 18.13 0.18 -15.42
CA LEU A 21 18.73 -0.37 -14.20
C LEU A 21 17.93 -1.54 -13.63
N LEU A 22 16.60 -1.46 -13.67
CA LEU A 22 15.73 -2.54 -13.21
C LEU A 22 15.98 -3.81 -14.03
N LYS A 23 15.94 -3.69 -15.36
CA LYS A 23 16.12 -4.82 -16.29
C LYS A 23 17.46 -5.52 -16.10
N THR A 24 18.55 -4.77 -15.91
CA THR A 24 19.88 -5.33 -15.67
C THR A 24 20.00 -6.00 -14.30
N SER A 25 19.19 -5.56 -13.33
CA SER A 25 19.21 -6.07 -11.94
C SER A 25 18.21 -7.22 -11.69
N MET A 26 17.34 -7.57 -12.65
CA MET A 26 16.30 -8.62 -12.50
C MET A 26 16.85 -10.00 -12.12
N GLN A 27 18.11 -10.28 -12.44
CA GLN A 27 18.78 -11.53 -12.11
C GLN A 27 19.06 -11.69 -10.59
N ASN A 28 19.05 -10.59 -9.83
CA ASN A 28 19.31 -10.60 -8.40
C ASN A 28 18.14 -11.23 -7.62
N LEU A 29 16.93 -11.25 -8.21
CA LEU A 29 15.75 -11.89 -7.61
C LEU A 29 15.80 -13.41 -7.80
N LYS A 30 15.69 -14.13 -6.68
CA LYS A 30 15.79 -15.59 -6.64
C LYS A 30 14.51 -16.30 -7.08
N THR A 31 13.35 -15.72 -6.78
CA THR A 31 12.06 -16.38 -7.02
C THR A 31 11.37 -15.87 -8.28
N ALA A 32 10.64 -16.76 -8.96
CA ALA A 32 9.80 -16.38 -10.09
C ALA A 32 8.64 -15.46 -9.67
N GLN A 33 8.15 -15.62 -8.44
CA GLN A 33 7.08 -14.80 -7.88
C GLN A 33 7.53 -13.34 -7.69
N ASP A 34 8.75 -13.11 -7.20
CA ASP A 34 9.29 -11.77 -7.05
C ASP A 34 9.42 -11.09 -8.42
N LYS A 35 9.96 -11.80 -9.41
CA LYS A 35 10.03 -11.31 -10.80
C LYS A 35 8.65 -10.98 -11.34
N HIS A 36 7.63 -11.78 -11.04
CA HIS A 36 6.25 -11.52 -11.43
C HIS A 36 5.71 -10.24 -10.76
N ASN A 37 5.89 -10.09 -9.45
CA ASN A 37 5.47 -8.90 -8.71
C ASN A 37 6.10 -7.61 -9.27
N VAL A 38 7.42 -7.63 -9.54
CA VAL A 38 8.12 -6.51 -10.18
C VAL A 38 7.47 -6.15 -11.51
N ASN A 39 7.20 -7.13 -12.38
CA ASN A 39 6.56 -6.85 -13.67
C ASN A 39 5.17 -6.20 -13.50
N ARG A 40 4.38 -6.62 -12.51
CA ARG A 40 3.07 -6.00 -12.22
C ARG A 40 3.22 -4.55 -11.77
N TRP A 41 4.19 -4.26 -10.90
CA TRP A 41 4.51 -2.90 -10.48
C TRP A 41 5.00 -2.05 -11.65
N VAL A 42 5.92 -2.55 -12.47
CA VAL A 42 6.40 -1.85 -13.68
C VAL A 42 5.24 -1.49 -14.61
N HIS A 43 4.32 -2.42 -14.87
CA HIS A 43 3.15 -2.14 -15.70
C HIS A 43 2.29 -1.01 -15.13
N LYS A 44 2.05 -0.99 -13.82
CA LYS A 44 1.33 0.11 -13.16
C LYS A 44 2.07 1.44 -13.28
N LEU A 45 3.39 1.44 -13.03
CA LEU A 45 4.20 2.65 -13.08
C LEU A 45 4.25 3.23 -14.49
N LEU A 46 4.40 2.40 -15.52
CA LEU A 46 4.35 2.83 -16.92
C LEU A 46 3.00 3.44 -17.31
N ALA A 47 1.90 2.94 -16.74
CA ALA A 47 0.56 3.47 -16.96
C ALA A 47 0.27 4.78 -16.21
N SER A 48 1.12 5.17 -15.25
CA SER A 48 0.89 6.32 -14.38
C SER A 48 1.67 7.56 -14.87
N ASN A 49 1.19 8.19 -15.94
CA ASN A 49 1.93 9.25 -16.65
C ASN A 49 1.06 10.45 -17.09
N LYS A 50 -0.12 10.65 -16.50
CA LYS A 50 -1.11 11.63 -17.01
C LYS A 50 -0.76 13.06 -16.64
N THR A 51 -0.15 13.26 -15.47
CA THR A 51 0.22 14.58 -14.96
C THR A 51 1.68 14.61 -14.50
N VAL A 52 2.30 15.79 -14.48
CA VAL A 52 3.68 15.96 -13.99
C VAL A 52 3.81 15.49 -12.53
N ALA A 53 2.81 15.75 -11.69
CA ALA A 53 2.81 15.27 -10.30
C ALA A 53 2.79 13.73 -10.22
N GLU A 54 1.98 13.09 -11.06
CA GLU A 54 1.93 11.63 -11.16
C GLU A 54 3.24 11.05 -11.70
N MET A 55 3.88 11.72 -12.67
CA MET A 55 5.19 11.31 -13.21
C MET A 55 6.30 11.40 -12.16
N LYS A 56 6.28 12.43 -11.29
CA LYS A 56 7.21 12.53 -10.15
C LYS A 56 7.04 11.35 -9.20
N LEU A 57 5.79 11.10 -8.79
CA LEU A 57 5.48 9.99 -7.89
C LEU A 57 5.80 8.62 -8.51
N ARG A 58 5.52 8.43 -9.80
CA ARG A 58 5.93 7.25 -10.57
C ARG A 58 7.44 7.02 -10.47
N ASN A 59 8.23 8.07 -10.63
CA ASN A 59 9.68 7.99 -10.58
C ASN A 59 10.17 7.66 -9.17
N ASP A 60 9.56 8.22 -8.12
CA ASP A 60 9.88 7.87 -6.72
C ASP A 60 9.64 6.38 -6.44
N PHE A 61 8.47 5.86 -6.85
CA PHE A 61 8.18 4.43 -6.73
C PHE A 61 9.15 3.56 -7.54
N MET A 62 9.49 3.99 -8.76
CA MET A 62 10.41 3.26 -9.62
C MET A 62 11.82 3.20 -9.01
N PHE A 63 12.29 4.31 -8.43
CA PHE A 63 13.58 4.35 -7.73
C PHE A 63 13.63 3.33 -6.59
N HIS A 64 12.63 3.33 -5.70
CA HIS A 64 12.56 2.37 -4.60
C HIS A 64 12.44 0.92 -5.07
N LEU A 65 11.70 0.67 -6.16
CA LEU A 65 11.60 -0.65 -6.77
C LEU A 65 12.96 -1.12 -7.30
N VAL A 66 13.71 -0.24 -8.00
CA VAL A 66 15.06 -0.54 -8.47
C VAL A 66 15.99 -0.85 -7.31
N THR A 67 15.97 -0.06 -6.23
CA THR A 67 16.77 -0.31 -5.03
C THR A 67 16.47 -1.69 -4.43
N ALA A 68 15.19 -2.05 -4.26
CA ALA A 68 14.80 -3.35 -3.72
C ALA A 68 15.27 -4.52 -4.61
N VAL A 69 15.19 -4.37 -5.94
CA VAL A 69 15.66 -5.39 -6.88
C VAL A 69 17.18 -5.51 -6.88
N GLN A 70 17.92 -4.39 -6.78
CA GLN A 70 19.38 -4.40 -6.69
C GLN A 70 19.87 -5.10 -5.42
N GLU A 71 19.19 -4.89 -4.29
CA GLU A 71 19.45 -5.61 -3.04
C GLU A 71 19.07 -7.10 -3.10
N GLY A 72 18.26 -7.49 -4.09
CA GLY A 72 17.81 -8.88 -4.29
C GLY A 72 16.68 -9.31 -3.34
N GLU A 73 16.08 -8.36 -2.61
CA GLU A 73 15.00 -8.61 -1.65
C GLU A 73 13.84 -7.64 -1.88
N LEU A 74 12.69 -8.17 -2.31
CA LEU A 74 11.47 -7.38 -2.40
C LEU A 74 10.85 -7.22 -1.01
N ARG A 75 10.74 -5.97 -0.57
CA ARG A 75 10.02 -5.59 0.66
C ARG A 75 8.67 -4.98 0.31
N PRO A 76 7.74 -4.87 1.29
CA PRO A 76 6.52 -4.10 1.10
C PRO A 76 6.84 -2.67 0.60
N PRO A 77 6.07 -2.15 -0.38
CA PRO A 77 4.86 -2.73 -0.97
C PRO A 77 5.11 -3.68 -2.17
N PHE A 78 6.35 -3.81 -2.63
CA PHE A 78 6.70 -4.47 -3.89
C PHE A 78 6.65 -5.99 -3.84
N ASN A 79 6.60 -6.59 -2.65
CA ASN A 79 6.38 -8.01 -2.45
C ASN A 79 4.91 -8.44 -2.63
N GLN A 80 4.02 -7.50 -2.92
CA GLN A 80 2.59 -7.74 -3.17
C GLN A 80 2.19 -7.18 -4.54
N TYR A 81 1.00 -7.56 -5.00
CA TYR A 81 0.42 -6.98 -6.20
C TYR A 81 0.13 -5.49 -5.99
N PRO A 82 0.37 -4.64 -7.00
CA PRO A 82 0.03 -3.24 -6.88
C PRO A 82 -1.49 -3.05 -6.75
N PRO A 83 -1.97 -2.19 -5.83
CA PRO A 83 -3.39 -1.85 -5.74
C PRO A 83 -3.92 -1.22 -7.03
N SER A 84 -5.22 -1.38 -7.31
CA SER A 84 -5.88 -0.78 -8.48
C SER A 84 -6.03 0.75 -8.38
N LEU A 85 -5.93 1.31 -7.16
CA LEU A 85 -6.06 2.74 -6.88
C LEU A 85 -4.99 3.59 -7.60
N PRO A 86 -5.26 4.87 -7.91
CA PRO A 86 -4.26 5.77 -8.48
C PRO A 86 -2.99 5.88 -7.63
N LEU A 87 -1.82 6.13 -8.26
CA LEU A 87 -0.54 6.23 -7.53
C LEU A 87 -0.56 7.29 -6.43
N SER A 88 -1.26 8.41 -6.65
CA SER A 88 -1.43 9.49 -5.67
C SER A 88 -1.97 9.01 -4.32
N ASN A 89 -2.80 7.97 -4.33
CA ASN A 89 -3.39 7.40 -3.12
C ASN A 89 -2.45 6.45 -2.40
N LEU A 90 -1.33 6.07 -3.03
CA LEU A 90 -0.38 5.08 -2.53
C LEU A 90 0.87 5.69 -1.90
N THR A 91 0.99 7.02 -1.86
CA THR A 91 2.18 7.73 -1.36
C THR A 91 2.60 7.29 0.06
N TYR A 92 1.63 6.89 0.90
CA TYR A 92 1.89 6.36 2.25
C TYR A 92 2.75 5.09 2.28
N LEU A 93 2.79 4.33 1.16
CA LEU A 93 3.62 3.13 1.03
C LEU A 93 5.11 3.45 0.90
N LEU A 94 5.47 4.64 0.40
CA LEU A 94 6.87 5.07 0.29
C LEU A 94 7.38 5.71 1.58
N THR A 95 6.50 6.36 2.35
CA THR A 95 6.87 7.05 3.61
C THR A 95 6.97 6.10 4.81
N GLY A 96 6.83 4.78 4.60
CA GLY A 96 6.78 3.80 5.69
C GLY A 96 5.59 3.97 6.63
N SER A 97 4.61 4.81 6.26
CA SER A 97 3.39 5.07 7.02
C SER A 97 2.29 4.06 6.66
N ALA A 98 2.69 2.80 6.44
CA ALA A 98 1.73 1.71 6.34
C ALA A 98 1.16 1.47 7.75
N PRO A 99 -0.17 1.37 7.93
CA PRO A 99 -0.71 0.84 9.17
C PRO A 99 -0.15 -0.57 9.32
N SER A 100 0.65 -0.78 10.36
CA SER A 100 1.27 -2.06 10.63
C SER A 100 0.17 -3.10 10.89
N ALA A 101 -0.14 -3.90 9.87
CA ALA A 101 -0.85 -5.16 10.03
C ALA A 101 0.12 -6.17 10.67
N GLY A 102 0.43 -5.95 11.95
CA GLY A 102 1.21 -6.86 12.77
C GLY A 102 0.32 -7.98 13.28
N GLY A 103 0.52 -9.18 12.76
CA GLY A 103 -0.12 -10.39 13.27
C GLY A 103 0.49 -11.64 12.63
N LYS A 104 1.61 -12.11 13.20
CA LYS A 104 2.07 -13.50 13.03
C LYS A 104 1.00 -14.43 13.61
N ASP A 105 0.56 -15.43 12.84
CA ASP A 105 0.62 -16.85 13.21
C ASP A 105 0.03 -17.71 12.09
N GLY A 106 0.74 -18.79 11.75
CA GLY A 106 0.42 -19.65 10.62
C GLY A 106 -0.77 -20.58 10.87
N LYS A 107 -1.68 -20.64 9.88
CA LYS A 107 -2.46 -21.85 9.59
C LYS A 107 -2.85 -21.88 8.11
N LYS A 108 -2.47 -22.98 7.44
CA LYS A 108 -2.87 -23.31 6.06
C LYS A 108 -4.40 -23.29 5.91
N GLY A 109 -4.89 -22.69 4.83
CA GLY A 109 -6.19 -23.02 4.25
C GLY A 109 -6.98 -21.81 3.76
N ALA A 110 -7.15 -21.75 2.43
CA ALA A 110 -8.11 -20.94 1.67
C ALA A 110 -7.95 -19.40 1.72
N GLY A 111 -7.79 -18.81 0.53
CA GLY A 111 -7.79 -17.36 0.36
C GLY A 111 -9.10 -16.75 0.84
N ALA A 112 -9.00 -15.65 1.58
CA ALA A 112 -10.14 -14.86 2.03
C ALA A 112 -9.87 -13.38 1.75
N TRP A 113 -9.74 -13.06 0.46
CA TRP A 113 -10.08 -11.74 -0.09
C TRP A 113 -11.35 -11.85 -0.94
N GLU A 114 -12.27 -12.74 -0.56
CA GLU A 114 -13.65 -12.55 -0.97
C GLU A 114 -14.17 -11.35 -0.20
N CYS A 115 -14.12 -10.19 -0.85
CA CYS A 115 -15.08 -9.14 -0.58
C CYS A 115 -16.45 -9.75 -0.88
N ASP A 116 -17.14 -10.20 0.16
CA ASP A 116 -18.56 -10.44 0.10
C ASP A 116 -19.24 -9.11 -0.27
N LEU A 117 -19.52 -8.96 -1.58
CA LEU A 117 -20.20 -7.82 -2.19
C LEU A 117 -21.70 -7.87 -1.92
N SER A 118 -22.12 -8.35 -0.75
CA SER A 118 -23.52 -8.42 -0.36
C SER A 118 -23.78 -7.70 0.96
N SER A 119 -23.54 -6.38 0.99
CA SER A 119 -24.23 -5.47 1.92
C SER A 119 -24.09 -4.01 1.47
N GLU A 120 -25.23 -3.42 1.17
CA GLU A 120 -25.48 -2.04 0.73
C GLU A 120 -25.05 -0.95 1.73
N ASP A 121 -23.75 -0.67 1.87
CA ASP A 121 -23.29 0.58 2.49
C ASP A 121 -21.87 0.94 1.99
N THR A 122 -21.76 1.32 0.72
CA THR A 122 -20.46 1.64 0.06
C THR A 122 -19.90 3.02 0.45
N GLU A 123 -20.65 3.84 1.19
CA GLU A 123 -20.23 5.22 1.49
C GLU A 123 -19.42 5.37 2.78
N LYS A 124 -19.39 4.37 3.67
CA LYS A 124 -18.71 4.51 4.96
C LYS A 124 -17.35 3.82 4.98
N PRO A 125 -16.28 4.49 5.45
CA PRO A 125 -14.96 3.88 5.62
C PRO A 125 -15.03 2.62 6.49
N MET A 126 -14.19 1.62 6.23
CA MET A 126 -14.14 0.37 7.01
C MET A 126 -14.07 0.57 8.54
N LEU A 127 -13.48 1.68 8.98
CA LEU A 127 -13.40 2.06 10.39
C LEU A 127 -14.80 2.22 11.05
N TYR A 128 -15.79 2.71 10.31
CA TYR A 128 -17.18 2.84 10.79
C TYR A 128 -17.86 1.48 11.00
N ARG A 129 -17.54 0.50 10.14
CA ARG A 129 -18.13 -0.84 10.23
C ARG A 129 -17.51 -1.66 11.36
N GLN A 130 -16.25 -1.38 11.69
CA GLN A 130 -15.50 -2.11 12.72
C GLN A 130 -15.57 -1.48 14.12
N SER A 131 -16.12 -0.26 14.24
CA SER A 131 -16.27 0.37 15.55
C SER A 131 -17.34 -0.32 16.41
N PRO A 132 -17.12 -0.46 17.73
CA PRO A 132 -18.04 -1.17 18.64
C PRO A 132 -19.47 -0.60 18.69
N ASP A 133 -19.64 0.65 18.30
CA ASP A 133 -20.88 1.42 18.34
C ASP A 133 -21.47 1.68 16.94
N GLY A 134 -21.02 0.93 15.93
CA GLY A 134 -21.51 1.08 14.55
C GLY A 134 -21.13 2.40 13.89
N GLY A 135 -20.16 3.13 14.45
CA GLY A 135 -19.59 4.34 13.87
C GLY A 135 -20.24 5.62 14.37
N ALA A 136 -21.16 5.53 15.34
CA ALA A 136 -21.86 6.66 15.92
C ALA A 136 -20.90 7.71 16.51
N PHE A 137 -19.86 7.26 17.23
CA PHE A 137 -18.83 8.12 17.78
C PHE A 137 -18.07 8.86 16.68
N LEU A 138 -17.70 8.17 15.60
CA LEU A 138 -16.96 8.74 14.47
C LEU A 138 -17.81 9.73 13.66
N ALA A 139 -19.12 9.47 13.55
CA ALA A 139 -20.08 10.35 12.88
C ALA A 139 -20.28 11.68 13.62
N ALA A 140 -20.16 11.66 14.96
CA ALA A 140 -20.31 12.84 15.79
C ALA A 140 -19.05 13.74 15.82
N GLN A 141 -17.93 13.30 15.21
CA GLN A 141 -16.69 14.06 15.26
C GLN A 141 -16.67 15.17 14.21
N PRO A 142 -16.11 16.34 14.52
CA PRO A 142 -15.97 17.43 13.57
C PRO A 142 -15.08 17.01 12.39
N VAL A 143 -15.57 17.21 11.17
CA VAL A 143 -14.81 16.89 9.95
C VAL A 143 -13.80 18.00 9.67
N PRO A 144 -12.48 17.73 9.75
CA PRO A 144 -11.48 18.74 9.45
C PRO A 144 -11.48 19.09 7.96
N LYS A 145 -11.48 20.39 7.64
CA LYS A 145 -11.42 20.89 6.26
C LYS A 145 -10.04 20.69 5.60
N CYS A 146 -9.00 20.51 6.42
CA CYS A 146 -7.60 20.33 6.04
C CYS A 146 -6.89 19.58 7.18
N GLY A 147 -6.06 18.58 6.86
CA GLY A 147 -5.29 17.79 7.83
C GLY A 147 -5.77 16.35 7.98
N ALA A 148 -5.35 15.69 9.06
CA ALA A 148 -5.71 14.31 9.40
C ALA A 148 -6.43 14.25 10.75
N PHE A 149 -7.32 13.28 10.92
CA PHE A 149 -7.93 12.93 12.19
C PHE A 149 -7.23 11.69 12.76
N CYS A 150 -6.94 11.71 14.06
CA CYS A 150 -6.26 10.61 14.76
C CYS A 150 -7.15 10.10 15.88
N TYR A 151 -7.51 8.81 15.85
CA TYR A 151 -8.25 8.15 16.92
C TYR A 151 -7.37 7.11 17.60
N LEU A 152 -7.37 7.11 18.94
CA LEU A 152 -6.75 6.08 19.76
C LEU A 152 -7.85 5.27 20.45
N ALA A 153 -7.91 3.96 20.15
CA ALA A 153 -8.75 3.03 20.88
C ALA A 153 -7.90 2.27 21.91
N VAL A 154 -8.30 2.33 23.18
CA VAL A 154 -7.67 1.57 24.26
C VAL A 154 -8.56 0.39 24.59
N VAL A 155 -8.02 -0.83 24.48
CA VAL A 155 -8.74 -2.06 24.81
C VAL A 155 -8.01 -2.79 25.93
N SER A 156 -8.69 -3.02 27.04
CA SER A 156 -8.21 -3.88 28.12
C SER A 156 -8.65 -5.33 27.87
N LYS A 157 -7.71 -6.27 27.92
CA LYS A 157 -8.04 -7.71 27.86
C LYS A 157 -8.76 -8.12 29.16
N PRO A 158 -9.92 -8.79 29.09
CA PRO A 158 -10.55 -9.32 30.30
C PRO A 158 -9.66 -10.39 30.94
N PRO A 159 -9.64 -10.51 32.28
CA PRO A 159 -8.81 -11.49 32.97
C PRO A 159 -9.19 -12.92 32.56
N ALA A 160 -8.18 -13.75 32.31
CA ALA A 160 -8.36 -15.16 31.96
C ALA A 160 -9.08 -15.86 33.11
N LYS A 161 -10.16 -16.61 32.81
CA LYS A 161 -10.84 -17.46 33.79
C LYS A 161 -9.91 -18.64 34.12
N ASP A 162 -9.44 -18.70 35.36
CA ASP A 162 -8.70 -19.84 35.91
C ASP A 162 -9.46 -21.16 35.68
N ASP A 163 -8.83 -22.06 34.94
CA ASP A 163 -9.28 -23.44 34.74
C ASP A 163 -8.99 -24.21 36.04
N LYS A 164 -10.03 -24.42 36.85
CA LYS A 164 -9.89 -25.22 38.08
C LYS A 164 -9.67 -26.69 37.69
N PRO A 165 -8.66 -27.37 38.26
CA PRO A 165 -8.46 -28.79 38.02
C PRO A 165 -9.66 -29.58 38.54
N LYS A 166 -10.25 -30.40 37.67
CA LYS A 166 -11.29 -31.36 38.04
C LYS A 166 -10.64 -32.44 38.90
N LEU A 167 -11.11 -32.56 40.15
CA LEU A 167 -10.82 -33.67 41.06
C LEU A 167 -11.66 -34.90 40.65
#